data_AF-A0A3N5QHA6-F1
#
_entry.id   AF-A0A3N5QHA6-F1
#
_cell.length_a   1.000
_cell.length_b   1.000
_cell.length_c   1.000
_cell.angle_alpha   90.00
_cell.angle_beta   90.00
_cell.angle_gamma   90.00
#
_symmetry.space_group_name_H-M   'P 1'
#
loop_
_entity.id
_entity.type
_entity.pdbx_description
1 polymer ?
#
loop_
_entity_poly.entity_id
_entity_poly.type
_entity_poly.pdbx_seq_one_letter_code
_entity_poly.pdbx_strand_id
1 'polypeptide(L)' 'DAVTLEKIEEQHIRRVLAGTKSLQEAADILGIDQATLWRRRKKYGI' A
#
# COMPACT_ATOMS: atom_id res chain seq x y z
N ASP A 1 -6.68 17.56 -9.59
CA ASP A 1 -5.45 17.20 -10.32
C ASP A 1 -5.55 15.81 -10.90
N ALA A 2 -5.13 15.66 -12.16
CA ALA A 2 -4.95 14.34 -12.75
C ALA A 2 -3.59 13.79 -12.32
N VAL A 3 -3.60 12.66 -11.63
CA VAL A 3 -2.40 11.91 -11.23
C VAL A 3 -2.51 10.48 -11.74
N THR A 4 -1.38 9.80 -11.88
CA THR A 4 -1.37 8.40 -12.34
C THR A 4 -1.99 7.48 -11.31
N LEU A 5 -2.55 6.36 -11.78
CA LEU A 5 -3.09 5.31 -10.90
C LEU A 5 -2.03 4.81 -9.92
N GLU A 6 -0.78 4.68 -10.39
CA GLU A 6 0.36 4.29 -9.55
C GLU A 6 0.61 5.28 -8.41
N LYS A 7 0.43 6.58 -8.65
CA LYS A 7 0.63 7.59 -7.60
C LYS A 7 -0.47 7.54 -6.54
N ILE A 8 -1.71 7.31 -6.97
CA ILE A 8 -2.86 7.12 -6.07
C ILE A 8 -2.64 5.88 -5.20
N GLU A 9 -2.24 4.77 -5.83
CA GLU A 9 -1.95 3.51 -5.16
C GLU A 9 -0.82 3.66 -4.13
N GLU A 10 0.29 4.30 -4.49
CA GLU A 10 1.41 4.58 -3.58
C GLU A 10 0.94 5.38 -2.35
N GLN A 11 0.22 6.48 -2.57
CA GLN A 11 -0.27 7.33 -1.48
C GLN A 11 -1.25 6.58 -0.58
N HIS A 12 -2.13 5.76 -1.16
CA HIS A 12 -3.08 4.97 -0.41
C HIS A 12 -2.37 3.92 0.46
N ILE A 13 -1.41 3.19 -0.11
CA ILE A 13 -0.59 2.21 0.62
C ILE A 13 0.14 2.88 1.80
N ARG A 14 0.76 4.05 1.59
CA ARG A 14 1.43 4.81 2.65
C ARG A 14 0.49 5.17 3.80
N ARG A 15 -0.73 5.64 3.48
CA ARG A 15 -1.73 6.02 4.48
C ARG A 15 -2.22 4.83 5.28
N VAL A 16 -2.51 3.70 4.62
CA VAL A 16 -2.96 2.49 5.30
C VAL A 16 -1.85 1.96 6.20
N LEU A 17 -0.61 1.82 5.70
CA LEU A 17 0.53 1.35 6.50
C LEU A 17 0.78 2.20 7.75
N ALA A 18 0.59 3.51 7.66
CA ALA A 18 0.75 4.42 8.80
C ALA A 18 -0.37 4.27 9.86
N GLY A 19 -1.55 3.80 9.46
CA GLY A 19 -2.72 3.64 10.35
C GLY A 19 -2.93 2.23 10.90
N THR A 20 -2.26 1.22 10.34
CA THR A 20 -2.41 -0.19 10.72
C THR A 20 -1.32 -0.68 11.66
N LYS A 21 -1.63 -1.67 12.48
CA LYS A 21 -0.68 -2.25 13.44
C LYS A 21 0.13 -3.40 12.85
N SER A 22 -0.29 -3.93 11.70
CA SER A 22 0.40 -5.04 11.03
C SER A 22 0.31 -4.96 9.51
N LEU A 23 1.26 -5.61 8.83
CA LEU A 23 1.25 -5.72 7.37
C LEU A 23 0.07 -6.55 6.86
N GLN A 24 -0.39 -7.53 7.64
CA GLN A 24 -1.56 -8.33 7.29
C GLN A 24 -2.84 -7.47 7.30
N GLU A 25 -3.06 -6.71 8.36
CA GLU A 25 -4.20 -5.79 8.47
C GLU A 25 -4.19 -4.75 7.33
N ALA A 26 -3.02 -4.23 6.98
CA ALA A 26 -2.87 -3.35 5.82
C ALA A 26 -3.24 -4.03 4.50
N ALA A 27 -2.81 -5.27 4.31
CA ALA A 27 -3.12 -6.06 3.11
C ALA A 27 -4.62 -6.35 3.00
N ASP A 28 -5.27 -6.69 4.11
CA ASP A 28 -6.70 -6.93 4.20
C ASP A 28 -7.50 -5.66 3.84
N ILE A 29 -7.11 -4.49 4.37
CA ILE A 29 -7.74 -3.20 4.03
C ILE A 29 -7.55 -2.84 2.55
N LEU A 30 -6.37 -3.11 2.00
CA LEU A 30 -6.05 -2.86 0.60
C LEU A 30 -6.68 -3.90 -0.35
N GLY A 31 -7.27 -4.98 0.17
CA GLY A 31 -7.86 -6.05 -0.62
C GLY A 31 -6.84 -6.83 -1.46
N ILE A 32 -5.59 -6.92 -0.99
CA ILE A 32 -4.51 -7.62 -1.68
C ILE A 32 -3.83 -8.62 -0.75
N ASP A 33 -3.11 -9.57 -1.33
CA ASP A 33 -2.29 -10.47 -0.56
C ASP A 33 -1.06 -9.76 0.06
N GLN A 34 -0.62 -10.22 1.23
CA GLN A 34 0.51 -9.65 1.96
C GLN A 34 1.81 -9.66 1.14
N ALA A 35 2.06 -10.70 0.32
CA ALA A 35 3.24 -10.76 -0.54
C ALA A 35 3.19 -9.72 -1.68
N THR A 36 1.98 -9.38 -2.14
CA THR A 36 1.78 -8.31 -3.13
C THR A 36 2.02 -6.95 -2.51
N LEU A 37 1.53 -6.71 -1.29
CA LEU A 37 1.84 -5.50 -0.54
C LEU A 37 3.35 -5.36 -0.30
N TRP A 38 4.05 -6.43 0.08
CA TRP A 38 5.50 -6.41 0.27
C TRP A 38 6.27 -6.01 -0.99
N ARG A 39 5.91 -6.58 -2.15
CA ARG A 39 6.52 -6.22 -3.45
C ARG A 39 6.29 -4.76 -3.80
N ARG A 40 5.08 -4.24 -3.57
CA ARG A 40 4.74 -2.82 -3.78
C ARG A 40 5.50 -1.90 -2.83
N ARG A 41 5.64 -2.30 -1.57
CA ARG A 41 6.45 -1.60 -0.57
C ARG A 41 7.89 -1.42 -1.05
N LYS A 42 8.51 -2.52 -1.50
CA LYS A 42 9.85 -2.50 -2.09
C LYS A 42 9.94 -1.65 -3.36
N LYS A 43 8.92 -1.71 -4.23
CA LYS A 43 8.86 -0.90 -5.47
C LYS A 43 8.82 0.61 -5.16
N TYR A 44 8.09 1.01 -4.13
CA TYR A 44 7.91 2.42 -3.76
C TYR A 44 8.94 2.95 -2.75
N GLY A 45 9.84 2.08 -2.26
CA GLY A 45 10.86 2.45 -1.27
C GLY A 45 10.28 2.76 0.11
N ILE A 46 9.23 2.04 0.51
CA ILE A 46 8.57 2.15 1.83
C ILE A 46 8.93 0.92 2.69
#